data_AF-A0A520ZWD7-F1
#
_entry.id   AF-A0A520ZWD7-F1
#
_cell.length_a   1.000
_cell.length_b   1.000
_cell.length_c   1.000
_cell.angle_alpha   90.00
_cell.angle_beta   90.00
_cell.angle_gamma   90.00
#
_symmetry.space_group_name_H-M   'P 1'
#
loop_
_entity.id
_entity.type
_entity.pdbx_description
1 polymer ?
#
loop_
_entity_poly.entity_id
_entity_poly.type
_entity_poly.pdbx_seq_one_letter_code
_entity_poly.pdbx_strand_id
1 'polypeptide(L)' 'MEERQYYVVQKGDNLFKISSKNKITMQKIKEINGIGPDEAIFPGQRLLLE' A
#
# COMPACT_ATOMS: atom_id res chain seq x y z
N MET A 1 -1.13 20.74 7.83
CA MET A 1 -1.61 19.50 8.47
C MET A 1 -1.47 18.43 7.41
N GLU A 2 -0.56 17.48 7.57
CA GLU A 2 -0.45 16.37 6.61
C GLU A 2 -1.62 15.42 6.83
N GLU A 3 -2.54 15.35 5.86
CA GLU A 3 -3.59 14.34 5.87
C GLU A 3 -2.99 13.02 5.45
N ARG A 4 -2.81 12.12 6.43
CA ARG A 4 -2.32 10.78 6.14
C ARG A 4 -3.36 10.01 5.33
N GLN A 5 -3.00 9.61 4.11
CA GLN A 5 -3.83 8.84 3.21
C GLN A 5 -3.64 7.36 3.48
N TYR A 6 -4.76 6.65 3.68
CA TYR A 6 -4.75 5.22 3.96
C TYR A 6 -5.63 4.47 2.99
N TYR A 7 -5.18 3.27 2.62
CA TYR A 7 -5.92 2.34 1.79
C TYR A 7 -6.10 1.01 2.51
N VAL A 8 -7.33 0.49 2.52
CA VAL A 8 -7.61 -0.85 3.05
C VAL A 8 -7.62 -1.82 1.89
N VAL A 9 -6.70 -2.78 1.91
CA VAL A 9 -6.53 -3.79 0.87
C VAL A 9 -7.81 -4.61 0.74
N GLN A 10 -8.33 -4.74 -0.48
CA GLN A 10 -9.51 -5.55 -0.75
C GLN A 10 -9.13 -6.91 -1.34
N LYS A 11 -10.07 -7.86 -1.29
CA LYS A 11 -9.85 -9.19 -1.89
C LYS A 11 -9.61 -9.05 -3.40
N GLY A 12 -8.45 -9.52 -3.88
CA GLY A 12 -8.06 -9.42 -5.30
C GLY A 12 -7.23 -8.18 -5.65
N ASP A 13 -6.98 -7.32 -4.67
CA ASP A 13 -5.97 -6.27 -4.78
C ASP A 13 -4.56 -6.88 -4.70
N ASN A 14 -3.63 -6.18 -5.35
CA ASN A 14 -2.21 -6.41 -5.19
C ASN A 14 -1.51 -5.05 -5.11
N LEU A 15 -0.27 -5.04 -4.61
CA LEU A 15 0.51 -3.82 -4.44
C LEU A 15 0.62 -3.02 -5.75
N PHE A 16 0.71 -3.69 -6.90
CA PHE A 16 0.82 -3.04 -8.21
C PHE A 16 -0.44 -2.25 -8.60
N LYS A 17 -1.64 -2.82 -8.41
CA LYS A 17 -2.91 -2.13 -8.68
C LYS A 17 -3.08 -0.94 -7.75
N ILE A 18 -2.79 -1.12 -6.45
CA ILE A 18 -2.89 -0.06 -5.44
C ILE A 18 -1.91 1.06 -5.76
N SER A 19 -0.66 0.73 -6.06
CA SER A 19 0.38 1.70 -6.38
C SER A 19 0.04 2.50 -7.63
N SER A 20 -0.40 1.83 -8.70
CA SER A 20 -0.82 2.46 -9.96
C SER A 20 -2.03 3.39 -9.77
N LYS A 21 -3.05 2.94 -9.04
CA LYS A 21 -4.26 3.73 -8.78
C LYS A 21 -3.98 4.99 -7.97
N ASN A 22 -3.05 4.92 -7.02
CA ASN A 22 -2.70 6.03 -6.12
C ASN A 22 -1.47 6.82 -6.58
N LYS A 23 -0.94 6.54 -7.79
CA LYS A 23 0.25 7.19 -8.36
C LYS A 23 1.46 7.19 -7.43
N ILE A 24 1.59 6.16 -6.60
CA ILE A 24 2.70 5.93 -5.69
C ILE A 24 3.47 4.70 -6.14
N THR A 25 4.76 4.60 -5.83
CA THR A 25 5.55 3.41 -6.16
C THR A 25 5.28 2.29 -5.15
N MET A 26 5.30 1.04 -5.60
CA MET A 26 5.21 -0.13 -4.71
C MET A 26 6.30 -0.08 -3.63
N GLN A 27 7.51 0.35 -4.01
CA GLN A 27 8.64 0.47 -3.09
C GLN A 27 8.36 1.49 -1.98
N LYS A 28 7.74 2.64 -2.31
CA LYS A 28 7.39 3.65 -1.31
C LYS A 28 6.32 3.14 -0.34
N ILE A 29 5.27 2.49 -0.86
CA ILE A 29 4.26 1.84 0.00
C ILE A 29 4.94 0.84 0.94
N LYS A 30 5.84 0.01 0.42
CA LYS A 30 6.56 -0.97 1.22
C LYS A 30 7.40 -0.32 2.32
N GLU A 31 8.17 0.70 1.98
CA GLU A 31 9.03 1.44 2.90
C GLU A 31 8.23 2.05 4.06
N ILE A 32 7.15 2.78 3.75
CA ILE A 32 6.37 3.50 4.77
C ILE A 32 5.45 2.58 5.60
N ASN A 33 5.21 1.36 5.13
CA ASN A 33 4.44 0.34 5.86
C ASN A 33 5.32 -0.77 6.47
N GLY A 34 6.65 -0.71 6.29
CA GLY A 34 7.57 -1.74 6.78
C GLY A 34 7.38 -3.12 6.14
N ILE A 35 6.86 -3.18 4.91
CA ILE A 35 6.60 -4.42 4.19
C ILE A 35 7.88 -4.87 3.48
N GLY A 36 8.31 -6.10 3.72
CA GLY A 36 9.49 -6.68 3.10
C GLY A 36 9.41 -6.76 1.56
N PRO A 37 10.55 -6.92 0.86
CA PRO A 37 10.58 -7.09 -0.59
C PRO A 37 9.75 -8.29 -1.07
N ASP A 38 9.73 -9.38 -0.31
CA ASP A 38 9.00 -10.61 -0.63
C ASP A 38 7.69 -10.77 0.16
N GLU A 39 7.34 -9.78 0.96
CA GLU A 39 6.15 -9.85 1.80
C GLU A 39 4.91 -9.49 0.99
N ALA A 40 3.89 -10.35 1.11
CA ALA A 40 2.60 -10.16 0.47
C ALA A 40 1.70 -9.28 1.33
N ILE A 41 0.80 -8.56 0.66
CA ILE A 41 -0.29 -7.85 1.34
C ILE A 41 -1.53 -8.72 1.42
N PHE A 42 -2.32 -8.54 2.48
CA PHE A 42 -3.52 -9.34 2.73
C PHE A 42 -4.78 -8.47 2.73
N PRO A 43 -5.94 -8.99 2.27
CA PRO A 43 -7.21 -8.28 2.39
C PRO A 43 -7.50 -7.88 3.85
N GLY A 44 -7.92 -6.63 4.06
CA GLY A 44 -8.12 -6.03 5.37
C GLY A 44 -6.90 -5.31 5.94
N GLN A 45 -5.71 -5.47 5.32
CA GLN A 45 -4.52 -4.73 5.72
C GLN A 45 -4.66 -3.24 5.38
N ARG A 46 -4.27 -2.38 6.33
CA ARG A 46 -4.25 -0.93 6.13
C ARG A 46 -2.86 -0.51 5.66
N LEU A 47 -2.79 0.09 4.49
CA LEU A 47 -1.57 0.65 3.89
C LEU A 47 -1.61 2.17 4.00
N LEU A 48 -0.58 2.75 4.59
CA LEU A 48 -0.26 4.17 4.47
C LEU A 48 0.21 4.44 3.04
N LEU A 49 -0.27 5.52 2.44
CA LEU A 49 0.13 5.96 1.11
C LEU A 49 0.96 7.25 1.18
N GLU A 50 0.58 8.21 2.02
CA GLU A 50 1.29 9.47 2.24
C GLU A 50 0.92 10.03 3.61
#